data_AF-A0A091W7C2-F1
#
_entry.id   AF-A0A091W7C2-F1
#
_cell.length_a   1.000
_cell.length_b   1.000
_cell.length_c   1.000
_cell.angle_alpha   90.00
_cell.angle_beta   90.00
_cell.angle_gamma   90.00
#
_symmetry.space_group_name_H-M   'P 1'
#
loop_
_entity.id
_entity.type
_entity.pdbx_description
1 polymer ?
#
loop_
_entity_poly.entity_id
_entity_poly.type
_entity_poly.pdbx_seq_one_letter_code
_entity_poly.pdbx_strand_id
1 'polypeptide(L)'
;GAAAMDSQEIKELQQEVMEELGISMEELQDIIDKELEKFECVKQRKQQLEELEKCVKQKEEEVARVDRLFDDATRAIDKCEILVKDLYSKLGLQYRESSSEDEDLAAKATEVIEIPDEDDDDVMSIDSGWKHGSVSHCVLREAMAAMRKSALDVQRFMDAVNKKTNAQDAQKGRCVRASWGWQTDGDLNVGMRILGKKRTKTWHKGTLIAIQTVG
;
A
#
# COMPACT_ATOMS: atom_id res chain seq x y z
N GLY A 1 -29.83 15.56 19.45
CA GLY A 1 -30.98 14.95 18.77
C GLY A 1 -31.37 15.86 17.63
N ALA A 2 -31.17 15.42 16.39
CA ALA A 2 -31.55 16.14 15.18
C ALA A 2 -31.73 15.17 13.99
N ALA A 3 -31.91 13.87 14.27
CA ALA A 3 -31.89 12.81 13.28
C ALA A 3 -33.18 12.01 13.33
N ALA A 4 -34.30 12.70 13.10
CA ALA A 4 -35.60 12.14 12.74
C ALA A 4 -36.53 13.29 12.38
N MET A 5 -36.22 14.05 11.32
CA MET A 5 -37.32 14.68 10.58
C MET A 5 -38.16 13.54 10.02
N ASP A 6 -39.45 13.56 10.26
CA ASP A 6 -40.35 12.52 9.80
C ASP A 6 -40.33 12.48 8.27
N SER A 7 -40.33 11.29 7.66
CA SER A 7 -40.39 11.18 6.19
C SER A 7 -41.64 11.86 5.62
N GLN A 8 -42.68 12.01 6.45
CA GLN A 8 -43.89 12.77 6.16
C GLN A 8 -43.60 14.28 6.02
N GLU A 9 -42.89 14.87 6.98
CA GLU A 9 -42.53 16.29 7.03
C GLU A 9 -41.64 16.70 5.84
N ILE A 10 -40.73 15.83 5.42
CA ILE A 10 -39.88 16.07 4.23
C ILE A 10 -40.71 16.12 2.95
N LYS A 11 -41.74 15.27 2.83
CA LYS A 11 -42.62 15.25 1.64
C LYS A 11 -43.55 16.46 1.60
N GLU A 12 -44.07 16.88 2.74
CA GLU A 12 -44.87 18.10 2.87
C GLU A 12 -44.03 19.33 2.45
N LEU A 13 -42.78 19.42 2.91
CA LEU A 13 -41.84 20.47 2.50
C LEU A 13 -41.52 20.41 0.99
N GLN A 14 -41.31 19.22 0.43
CA GLN A 14 -41.08 19.07 -1.03
C GLN A 14 -42.29 19.52 -1.84
N GLN A 15 -43.51 19.22 -1.38
CA GLN A 15 -44.74 19.64 -2.03
C GLN A 15 -44.94 21.16 -1.92
N GLU A 16 -44.70 21.75 -0.75
CA GLU A 16 -44.76 23.18 -0.52
C GLU A 16 -43.79 23.94 -1.43
N VAL A 17 -42.54 23.49 -1.53
CA VAL A 17 -41.52 24.07 -2.42
C VAL A 17 -41.94 23.99 -3.90
N MET A 18 -42.53 22.86 -4.32
CA MET A 18 -43.02 22.68 -5.69
C MET A 18 -44.17 23.64 -6.02
N GLU A 19 -45.12 23.80 -5.09
CA GLU A 19 -46.28 24.69 -5.24
C GLU A 19 -45.87 26.17 -5.23
N GLU A 20 -44.93 26.56 -4.36
CA GLU A 20 -44.47 27.95 -4.23
C GLU A 20 -43.61 28.41 -5.41
N LEU A 21 -42.66 27.59 -5.87
CA LEU A 21 -41.80 27.97 -6.99
C LEU A 21 -42.43 27.69 -8.36
N GLY A 22 -43.50 26.89 -8.42
CA GLY A 22 -44.17 26.54 -9.68
C GLY A 22 -43.29 25.76 -10.67
N ILE A 23 -42.22 25.13 -10.18
CA ILE A 23 -41.32 24.25 -10.92
C ILE A 23 -41.37 22.85 -10.31
N SER A 24 -41.13 21.85 -11.13
CA SER A 24 -41.03 20.47 -10.65
C SER A 24 -39.77 20.26 -9.80
N MET A 25 -39.79 19.25 -8.94
CA MET A 25 -38.63 18.88 -8.13
C MET A 25 -37.44 18.42 -9.01
N GLU A 26 -37.71 17.84 -10.18
CA GLU A 26 -36.68 17.48 -11.17
C GLU A 26 -36.04 18.73 -11.80
N GLU A 27 -36.83 19.75 -12.15
CA GLU A 27 -36.30 21.02 -12.65
C GLU A 27 -35.47 21.77 -11.60
N LEU A 28 -35.88 21.74 -10.33
CA LEU A 28 -35.10 22.33 -9.24
C LEU A 28 -33.77 21.58 -9.02
N GLN A 29 -33.79 20.25 -9.10
CA GLN A 29 -32.59 19.41 -9.05
C GLN A 29 -31.63 19.77 -10.20
N ASP A 30 -32.14 19.88 -11.42
CA ASP A 30 -31.37 20.26 -12.60
C ASP A 30 -30.78 21.68 -12.49
N ILE A 31 -31.54 22.64 -11.92
CA ILE A 31 -31.04 23.99 -11.68
C ILE A 31 -29.90 23.97 -10.67
N ILE A 32 -30.05 23.23 -9.57
CA ILE A 32 -29.01 23.06 -8.55
C ILE A 32 -27.78 22.42 -9.19
N ASP A 33 -27.93 21.31 -9.91
CA ASP A 33 -26.82 20.59 -10.53
C ASP A 33 -26.11 21.46 -11.58
N LYS A 34 -26.87 22.21 -12.39
CA LYS A 34 -26.32 23.15 -13.38
C LYS A 34 -25.58 24.32 -12.73
N GLU A 35 -26.05 24.80 -11.59
CA GLU A 35 -25.36 25.83 -10.81
C GLU A 35 -24.10 25.25 -10.15
N LEU A 36 -24.18 24.05 -9.58
CA LEU A 36 -23.05 23.31 -8.99
C LEU A 36 -21.95 23.03 -10.03
N GLU A 37 -22.33 22.72 -11.27
CA GLU A 37 -21.39 22.52 -12.37
C GLU A 37 -20.67 23.82 -12.78
N LYS A 38 -21.04 25.01 -12.28
CA LYS A 38 -20.25 26.23 -12.49
C LYS A 38 -19.06 26.32 -11.54
N PHE A 39 -19.10 25.60 -10.43
CA PHE A 39 -18.04 25.63 -9.43
C PHE A 39 -16.92 24.68 -9.83
N GLU A 40 -15.74 25.25 -10.06
CA GLU A 40 -14.55 24.50 -10.48
C GLU A 40 -14.16 23.38 -9.49
N CYS A 41 -14.36 23.59 -8.19
CA CYS A 41 -14.11 22.57 -7.18
C CYS A 41 -15.05 21.35 -7.32
N VAL A 42 -16.30 21.55 -7.75
CA VAL A 42 -17.27 20.47 -7.97
C VAL A 42 -16.86 19.68 -9.22
N LYS A 43 -16.50 20.35 -10.30
CA LYS A 43 -15.98 19.69 -11.52
C LYS A 43 -14.74 18.85 -11.23
N GLN A 44 -13.76 19.42 -10.53
CA GLN A 44 -12.54 18.69 -10.17
C GLN A 44 -12.84 17.48 -9.30
N ARG A 45 -13.74 17.62 -8.31
CA ARG A 45 -14.14 16.50 -7.44
C ARG A 45 -14.84 15.40 -8.24
N LYS A 46 -15.73 15.76 -9.17
CA LYS A 46 -16.45 14.83 -10.05
C LYS A 46 -15.50 14.09 -10.98
N GLN A 47 -14.54 14.79 -11.58
CA GLN A 47 -13.49 14.18 -12.40
C GLN A 47 -12.61 13.23 -11.60
N GLN A 48 -12.14 13.63 -10.41
CA GLN A 48 -11.37 12.76 -9.52
C GLN A 48 -12.14 11.50 -9.14
N LEU A 49 -13.45 11.63 -8.91
CA LEU A 49 -14.31 10.49 -8.59
C LEU A 49 -14.44 9.54 -9.77
N GLU A 50 -14.61 10.06 -10.99
CA GLU A 50 -14.68 9.27 -12.22
C GLU A 50 -13.36 8.54 -12.52
N GLU A 51 -12.22 9.22 -12.36
CA GLU A 51 -10.88 8.62 -12.49
C GLU A 51 -10.67 7.52 -11.45
N LEU A 52 -11.10 7.75 -10.20
CA LEU A 52 -11.02 6.76 -9.14
C LEU A 52 -11.92 5.56 -9.42
N GLU A 53 -13.15 5.77 -9.90
CA GLU A 53 -14.08 4.71 -10.28
C GLU A 53 -13.49 3.80 -11.37
N LYS A 54 -12.91 4.40 -12.42
CA LYS A 54 -12.20 3.65 -13.47
C LYS A 54 -11.03 2.85 -12.91
N CYS A 55 -10.25 3.46 -12.00
CA CYS A 55 -9.12 2.80 -11.34
C CYS A 55 -9.56 1.61 -10.48
N VAL A 56 -10.62 1.77 -9.69
CA VAL A 56 -11.19 0.70 -8.86
C VAL A 56 -11.68 -0.45 -9.74
N LYS A 57 -12.46 -0.15 -10.78
CA LYS A 57 -12.95 -1.17 -11.71
C LYS A 57 -11.82 -1.97 -12.35
N GLN A 58 -10.76 -1.30 -12.80
CA GLN A 58 -9.59 -1.99 -13.33
C GLN A 58 -8.94 -2.90 -12.28
N LYS A 59 -8.77 -2.42 -11.04
CA LYS A 59 -8.17 -3.22 -9.95
C LYS A 59 -9.02 -4.44 -9.59
N GLU A 60 -10.34 -4.32 -9.60
CA GLU A 60 -11.24 -5.45 -9.39
C GLU A 60 -11.09 -6.50 -10.50
N GLU A 61 -10.95 -6.07 -11.76
CA GLU A 61 -10.68 -6.98 -12.88
C GLU A 61 -9.30 -7.67 -12.76
N GLU A 62 -8.27 -6.95 -12.32
CA GLU A 62 -6.94 -7.52 -12.03
C GLU A 62 -7.00 -8.58 -10.93
N VAL A 63 -7.66 -8.27 -9.80
CA VAL A 63 -7.83 -9.20 -8.68
C VAL A 63 -8.56 -10.45 -9.15
N ALA A 64 -9.67 -10.30 -9.86
CA ALA A 64 -10.41 -11.43 -10.39
C ALA A 64 -9.58 -12.29 -11.35
N ARG A 65 -8.64 -11.70 -12.12
CA ARG A 65 -7.71 -12.48 -12.94
C ARG A 65 -6.69 -13.25 -12.11
N VAL A 66 -6.13 -12.61 -11.09
CA VAL A 66 -5.14 -13.23 -10.20
C VAL A 66 -5.77 -14.38 -9.43
N ASP A 67 -6.97 -14.21 -8.88
CA ASP A 67 -7.71 -15.28 -8.19
C ASP A 67 -7.92 -16.50 -9.10
N ARG A 68 -8.30 -16.26 -10.36
CA ARG A 68 -8.42 -17.34 -11.36
C ARG A 68 -7.09 -18.08 -11.60
N LEU A 69 -5.97 -17.36 -11.64
CA LEU A 69 -4.65 -17.98 -11.80
C LEU A 69 -4.26 -18.82 -10.59
N PHE A 70 -4.56 -18.36 -9.36
CA PHE A 70 -4.35 -19.14 -8.15
C PHE A 70 -5.18 -20.43 -8.17
N ASP A 71 -6.46 -20.31 -8.51
CA ASP A 71 -7.37 -21.44 -8.65
C ASP A 71 -6.89 -22.46 -9.69
N ASP A 72 -6.41 -21.98 -10.85
CA ASP A 72 -5.84 -22.83 -11.90
C ASP A 72 -4.56 -23.53 -11.44
N ALA A 73 -3.66 -22.79 -10.76
CA ALA A 73 -2.41 -23.33 -10.24
C ALA A 73 -2.65 -24.39 -9.17
N THR A 74 -3.54 -24.13 -8.20
CA THR A 74 -3.91 -25.09 -7.17
C THR A 74 -4.49 -26.36 -7.79
N ARG A 75 -5.44 -26.22 -8.73
CA ARG A 75 -5.99 -27.39 -9.46
C ARG A 75 -4.93 -28.16 -10.25
N ALA A 76 -3.94 -27.48 -10.82
CA ALA A 76 -2.86 -28.13 -11.55
C ALA A 76 -1.95 -28.93 -10.59
N ILE A 77 -1.64 -28.35 -9.43
CA ILE A 77 -0.87 -29.02 -8.37
C ILE A 77 -1.62 -30.26 -7.88
N ASP A 78 -2.91 -30.15 -7.57
CA ASP A 78 -3.73 -31.28 -7.12
C ASP A 78 -3.72 -32.43 -8.14
N LYS A 79 -3.81 -32.11 -9.44
CA LYS A 79 -3.72 -33.11 -10.52
C LYS A 79 -2.36 -33.79 -10.56
N CYS A 80 -1.28 -33.02 -10.46
CA CYS A 80 0.07 -33.57 -10.41
C CYS A 80 0.23 -34.48 -9.19
N GLU A 81 -0.28 -34.08 -8.04
CA GLU A 81 -0.23 -34.85 -6.81
C GLU A 81 -0.96 -36.19 -6.95
N ILE A 82 -2.17 -36.20 -7.54
CA ILE A 82 -2.92 -37.43 -7.82
C ILE A 82 -2.11 -38.37 -8.72
N LEU A 83 -1.47 -37.87 -9.77
CA LEU A 83 -0.64 -38.68 -10.66
C LEU A 83 0.55 -39.30 -9.92
N VAL A 84 1.18 -38.55 -9.02
CA VAL A 84 2.29 -39.06 -8.20
C VAL A 84 1.78 -40.12 -7.21
N LYS A 85 0.66 -39.87 -6.52
CA LYS A 85 0.03 -40.84 -5.61
C LYS A 85 -0.33 -42.15 -6.34
N ASP A 86 -0.86 -42.07 -7.55
CA ASP A 86 -1.17 -43.23 -8.40
C ASP A 86 0.09 -44.02 -8.79
N LEU A 87 1.18 -43.34 -9.18
CA LEU A 87 2.44 -43.99 -9.52
C LEU A 87 3.04 -44.75 -8.32
N TYR A 88 3.07 -44.12 -7.14
CA TYR A 88 3.55 -44.77 -5.92
C TYR A 88 2.73 -46.01 -5.58
N SER A 89 1.39 -45.89 -5.67
CA SER A 89 0.47 -47.01 -5.44
C SER A 89 0.72 -48.17 -6.39
N LYS A 90 0.97 -47.89 -7.69
CA LYS A 90 1.31 -48.92 -8.70
C LYS A 90 2.63 -49.63 -8.42
N LEU A 91 3.57 -48.97 -7.76
CA LEU A 91 4.86 -49.55 -7.33
C LEU A 91 4.78 -50.24 -5.96
N GLY A 92 3.61 -50.26 -5.31
CA GLY A 92 3.44 -50.82 -3.96
C GLY A 92 4.05 -49.95 -2.86
N LEU A 93 4.31 -48.66 -3.14
CA LEU A 93 4.84 -47.68 -2.19
C LEU A 93 3.70 -46.78 -1.68
N GLN A 94 3.87 -46.24 -0.47
CA GLN A 94 2.96 -45.24 0.10
C GLN A 94 3.51 -43.83 -0.15
N TYR A 95 2.68 -42.95 -0.73
CA TYR A 95 3.01 -41.53 -0.83
C TYR A 95 2.89 -40.85 0.54
N ARG A 96 3.92 -40.11 0.95
CA ARG A 96 3.94 -39.30 2.18
C ARG A 96 4.18 -37.84 1.81
N GLU A 97 3.29 -36.96 2.27
CA GLU A 97 3.48 -35.51 2.22
C GLU A 97 4.49 -35.16 3.32
N SER A 98 5.78 -35.28 3.03
CA SER A 98 6.82 -34.98 4.01
C SER A 98 6.88 -33.48 4.25
N SER A 99 6.23 -33.02 5.32
CA SER A 99 6.58 -31.77 5.97
C SER A 99 7.93 -31.95 6.67
N SER A 100 8.86 -31.02 6.46
CA SER A 100 10.23 -31.02 6.96
C SER A 100 10.38 -31.12 8.49
N GLU A 101 9.30 -31.09 9.28
CA GLU A 101 9.32 -31.17 10.74
C GLU A 101 9.14 -32.59 11.31
N ASP A 102 8.95 -33.60 10.46
CA ASP A 102 8.58 -34.96 10.86
C ASP A 102 9.74 -35.98 10.72
N GLU A 103 10.98 -35.48 10.65
CA GLU A 103 12.23 -36.25 10.61
C GLU A 103 12.58 -36.89 11.98
N ASP A 104 12.05 -36.36 13.09
CA ASP A 104 12.34 -36.89 14.44
C ASP A 104 11.71 -38.27 14.71
N LEU A 105 10.73 -38.68 13.91
CA LEU A 105 10.06 -39.99 14.06
C LEU A 105 10.51 -41.03 13.02
N ALA A 106 11.17 -40.61 11.94
CA ALA A 106 11.66 -41.50 10.88
C ALA A 106 13.17 -41.81 10.98
N ALA A 107 13.90 -41.14 11.88
CA ALA A 107 15.33 -41.39 12.12
C ALA A 107 15.66 -42.73 12.83
N LYS A 108 14.77 -43.72 12.83
CA LYS A 108 15.11 -45.08 13.28
C LYS A 108 15.49 -45.97 12.11
N ALA A 109 16.79 -46.22 12.04
CA ALA A 109 17.52 -47.21 11.25
C ALA A 109 17.82 -46.84 9.78
N THR A 110 18.65 -45.81 9.58
CA THR A 110 19.60 -45.82 8.45
C THR A 110 20.85 -46.55 8.90
N GLU A 111 21.16 -47.65 8.22
CA GLU A 111 22.36 -48.46 8.39
C GLU A 111 23.61 -47.61 8.09
N VAL A 112 24.29 -47.14 9.13
CA VAL A 112 25.56 -46.41 9.02
C VAL A 112 26.67 -47.46 8.93
N ILE A 113 27.34 -47.51 7.78
CA ILE A 113 28.56 -48.32 7.60
C ILE A 113 29.73 -47.47 8.07
N GLU A 114 30.32 -47.83 9.22
CA GLU A 114 31.58 -47.25 9.69
C GLU A 114 32.73 -47.74 8.79
N ILE A 115 33.30 -46.82 8.01
CA ILE A 115 34.55 -47.06 7.28
C ILE A 115 35.67 -46.64 8.22
N PRO A 116 36.62 -47.53 8.58
CA PRO A 116 37.75 -47.17 9.42
C PRO A 116 38.59 -46.10 8.76
N ASP A 117 38.82 -45.02 9.48
CA ASP A 117 39.71 -43.92 9.16
C ASP A 117 41.16 -44.41 9.27
N GLU A 118 41.69 -44.95 8.17
CA GLU A 118 43.14 -45.01 7.96
C GLU A 118 43.61 -43.64 7.46
N ASP A 119 44.51 -43.05 8.24
CA ASP A 119 45.13 -41.75 8.04
C ASP A 119 45.59 -41.54 6.59
N ASP A 120 45.05 -40.51 5.93
CA ASP A 120 45.82 -39.68 4.99
C ASP A 120 45.20 -38.28 4.88
N ASP A 121 45.94 -37.33 5.48
CA ASP A 121 45.75 -35.89 5.44
C ASP A 121 45.95 -35.31 4.03
N ASP A 122 44.93 -35.40 3.17
CA ASP A 122 44.85 -34.57 1.96
C ASP A 122 43.52 -33.79 1.93
N VAL A 123 43.42 -32.78 2.80
CA VAL A 123 42.46 -31.69 2.60
C VAL A 123 42.87 -30.92 1.34
N MET A 124 42.25 -31.27 0.22
CA MET A 124 42.14 -30.38 -0.93
C MET A 124 41.40 -29.12 -0.45
N SER A 125 42.16 -28.08 -0.09
CA SER A 125 41.64 -26.71 0.00
C SER A 125 41.19 -26.30 -1.40
N ILE A 126 39.94 -26.61 -1.71
CA ILE A 126 39.19 -25.88 -2.70
C ILE A 126 38.96 -24.50 -2.09
N ASP A 127 39.65 -23.50 -2.61
CA ASP A 127 39.36 -22.09 -2.38
C ASP A 127 38.02 -21.76 -3.05
N SER A 128 36.93 -22.34 -2.54
CA SER A 128 35.57 -21.90 -2.82
C SER A 128 35.29 -20.73 -1.90
N GLY A 129 35.61 -19.54 -2.39
CA GLY A 129 35.34 -18.29 -1.70
C GLY A 129 33.84 -18.04 -1.53
N TRP A 130 33.22 -18.66 -0.51
CA TRP A 130 31.88 -18.30 -0.03
C TRP A 130 31.95 -17.97 1.46
N LYS A 131 32.23 -16.69 1.73
CA LYS A 131 32.11 -16.09 3.06
C LYS A 131 30.63 -15.96 3.47
N HIS A 132 29.97 -17.08 3.79
CA HIS A 132 28.60 -17.09 4.28
C HIS A 132 28.53 -17.17 5.83
N GLY A 133 29.23 -16.26 6.51
CA GLY A 133 29.17 -16.13 7.97
C GLY A 133 28.94 -14.70 8.48
N SER A 134 29.26 -13.68 7.67
CA SER A 134 29.13 -12.27 8.07
C SER A 134 27.85 -11.61 7.57
N VAL A 135 27.31 -12.09 6.44
CA VAL A 135 26.15 -11.46 5.77
C VAL A 135 24.88 -11.59 6.61
N SER A 136 24.63 -12.75 7.22
CA SER A 136 23.39 -13.05 7.97
C SER A 136 23.20 -12.17 9.23
N HIS A 137 24.27 -11.89 9.97
CA HIS A 137 24.20 -11.02 11.15
C HIS A 137 24.10 -9.53 10.79
N CYS A 138 24.69 -9.10 9.66
CA CYS A 138 24.56 -7.74 9.16
C CYS A 138 23.13 -7.45 8.66
N VAL A 139 22.53 -8.36 7.88
CA VAL A 139 21.14 -8.17 7.38
C VAL A 139 20.12 -8.21 8.51
N LEU A 140 20.29 -9.06 9.53
CA LEU A 140 19.44 -9.06 10.73
C LEU A 140 19.54 -7.75 11.51
N ARG A 141 20.76 -7.20 11.66
CA ARG A 141 20.99 -5.92 12.33
C ARG A 141 20.39 -4.75 11.57
N GLU A 142 20.50 -4.75 10.25
CA GLU A 142 19.94 -3.73 9.38
C GLU A 142 18.41 -3.79 9.35
N ALA A 143 17.82 -4.99 9.26
CA ALA A 143 16.39 -5.20 9.37
C ALA A 143 15.86 -4.72 10.73
N MET A 144 16.57 -5.03 11.82
CA MET A 144 16.23 -4.55 13.16
C MET A 144 16.37 -3.02 13.31
N ALA A 145 17.31 -2.38 12.61
CA ALA A 145 17.44 -0.92 12.59
C ALA A 145 16.32 -0.27 11.76
N ALA A 146 15.97 -0.87 10.62
CA ALA A 146 14.88 -0.42 9.75
C ALA A 146 13.53 -0.50 10.45
N MET A 147 13.24 -1.61 11.15
CA MET A 147 12.00 -1.76 11.93
C MET A 147 11.88 -0.72 13.05
N ARG A 148 12.96 -0.44 13.78
CA ARG A 148 12.96 0.62 14.81
C ARG A 148 12.75 2.00 14.21
N LYS A 149 13.34 2.29 13.05
CA LYS A 149 13.15 3.56 12.34
C LYS A 149 11.71 3.70 11.85
N SER A 150 11.13 2.65 11.29
CA SER A 150 9.73 2.62 10.88
C SER A 150 8.78 2.87 12.05
N ALA A 151 9.04 2.25 13.22
CA ALA A 151 8.24 2.48 14.43
C ALA A 151 8.29 3.96 14.89
N LEU A 152 9.47 4.60 14.82
CA LEU A 152 9.62 6.01 15.14
C LEU A 152 8.93 6.94 14.13
N ASP A 153 8.94 6.59 12.85
CA ASP A 153 8.28 7.39 11.81
C ASP A 153 6.75 7.29 11.93
N VAL A 154 6.19 6.12 12.28
CA VAL A 154 4.77 5.96 12.62
C VAL A 154 4.41 6.77 13.87
N GLN A 155 5.25 6.76 14.91
CA GLN A 155 5.01 7.57 16.11
C GLN A 155 5.02 9.06 15.80
N ARG A 156 5.99 9.55 15.01
CA ARG A 156 6.06 10.95 14.57
C ARG A 156 4.87 11.35 13.71
N PHE A 157 4.38 10.45 12.86
CA PHE A 157 3.17 10.67 12.08
C PHE A 157 1.97 10.81 13.02
N MET A 158 1.82 9.91 13.99
CA MET A 158 0.75 9.96 14.98
C MET A 158 0.81 11.25 15.81
N ASP A 159 1.99 11.70 16.21
CA ASP A 159 2.18 12.97 16.92
C ASP A 159 1.84 14.17 16.02
N ALA A 160 2.20 14.14 14.72
CA ALA A 160 1.87 15.20 13.78
C ALA A 160 0.36 15.30 13.51
N VAL A 161 -0.32 14.15 13.41
CA VAL A 161 -1.79 14.07 13.29
C VAL A 161 -2.45 14.57 14.57
N ASN A 162 -1.98 14.11 15.74
CA ASN A 162 -2.54 14.54 17.03
C ASN A 162 -2.27 16.01 17.34
N LYS A 163 -1.13 16.56 16.90
CA LYS A 163 -0.84 18.00 17.03
C LYS A 163 -1.72 18.86 16.12
N LYS A 164 -2.18 18.30 15.00
CA LYS A 164 -3.13 18.96 14.10
C LYS A 164 -4.57 18.87 14.61
N THR A 165 -4.95 17.76 15.26
CA THR A 165 -6.27 17.62 15.89
C THR A 165 -6.40 18.49 17.15
N ASN A 166 -5.35 18.59 17.98
CA ASN A 166 -5.34 19.50 19.15
C ASN A 166 -5.28 21.00 18.75
N ALA A 167 -4.65 21.33 17.61
CA ALA A 167 -4.61 22.71 17.11
C ALA A 167 -5.94 23.18 16.49
N GLN A 168 -6.84 22.27 16.12
CA GLN A 168 -8.16 22.64 15.59
C GLN A 168 -9.18 23.02 16.68
N ASP A 169 -8.99 22.58 17.92
CA ASP A 169 -9.87 22.97 19.04
C ASP A 169 -9.54 24.35 19.65
N ALA A 170 -8.40 24.95 19.29
CA ALA A 170 -7.97 26.26 19.82
C ALA A 170 -8.29 27.47 18.92
N GLN A 171 -8.94 27.29 17.76
CA GLN A 171 -9.13 28.40 16.82
C GLN A 171 -10.56 28.49 16.26
N LYS A 172 -11.50 28.82 17.15
CA LYS A 172 -12.75 29.49 16.77
C LYS A 172 -12.40 30.86 16.18
N GLY A 173 -12.46 30.97 14.85
CA GLY A 173 -12.55 32.24 14.13
C GLY A 173 -11.25 32.77 13.51
N ARG A 174 -10.87 32.24 12.34
CA ARG A 174 -10.53 33.04 11.14
C ARG A 174 -10.22 32.11 9.98
N CYS A 175 -11.01 32.24 8.92
CA CYS A 175 -10.71 31.67 7.61
C CYS A 175 -9.44 32.34 7.08
N VAL A 176 -8.33 31.61 7.07
CA VAL A 176 -7.18 31.90 6.20
C VAL A 176 -6.95 30.65 5.37
N ARG A 177 -7.29 30.80 4.09
CA ARG A 177 -7.09 29.85 3.00
C ARG A 177 -5.63 29.37 2.95
N ALA A 178 -5.32 28.30 3.66
CA ALA A 178 -4.09 27.53 3.43
C ALA A 178 -4.36 26.62 2.24
N SER A 179 -3.99 27.11 1.06
CA SER A 179 -3.89 26.36 -0.17
C SER A 179 -2.89 25.22 0.03
N TRP A 180 -3.39 24.03 0.36
CA TRP A 180 -2.65 22.78 0.21
C TRP A 180 -2.88 22.28 -1.22
N GLY A 181 -2.40 23.05 -2.20
CA GLY A 181 -2.24 22.58 -3.56
C GLY A 181 -0.95 21.79 -3.63
N TRP A 182 -1.06 20.49 -3.89
CA TRP A 182 0.05 19.72 -4.44
C TRP A 182 0.30 20.33 -5.82
N GLN A 183 1.25 21.27 -5.89
CA GLN A 183 1.61 21.95 -7.13
C GLN A 183 2.26 20.93 -8.06
N THR A 184 1.79 20.92 -9.31
CA THR A 184 2.28 20.14 -10.43
C THR A 184 3.81 20.16 -10.50
N ASP A 185 4.38 18.97 -10.70
CA ASP A 185 5.81 18.64 -10.65
C ASP A 185 6.63 19.28 -11.79
N GLY A 186 6.78 20.62 -11.77
CA GLY A 186 7.57 21.32 -12.80
C GLY A 186 7.90 22.79 -12.55
N ASP A 187 7.01 23.56 -11.91
CA ASP A 187 7.23 25.00 -11.73
C ASP A 187 7.77 25.33 -10.33
N LEU A 188 8.99 25.89 -10.28
CA LEU A 188 9.58 26.42 -9.05
C LEU A 188 9.02 27.81 -8.73
N ASN A 189 8.36 27.92 -7.57
CA ASN A 189 7.77 29.16 -7.08
C ASN A 189 8.59 29.81 -5.95
N VAL A 190 8.66 31.14 -5.97
CA VAL A 190 9.23 31.93 -4.85
C VAL A 190 8.46 31.63 -3.57
N GLY A 191 9.18 31.38 -2.48
CA GLY A 191 8.64 30.95 -1.18
C GLY A 191 8.72 29.45 -0.93
N MET A 192 9.05 28.63 -1.94
CA MET A 192 9.22 27.19 -1.76
C MET A 192 10.44 26.85 -0.90
N ARG A 193 10.30 25.83 -0.04
CA ARG A 193 11.41 25.26 0.74
C ARG A 193 12.19 24.30 -0.16
N ILE A 194 13.39 24.68 -0.55
CA ILE A 194 14.23 23.92 -1.47
C ILE A 194 15.55 23.49 -0.83
N LEU A 195 16.16 22.44 -1.38
CA LEU A 195 17.54 22.05 -1.07
C LEU A 195 18.45 22.62 -2.16
N GLY A 196 19.29 23.58 -1.79
CA GLY A 196 20.31 24.15 -2.67
C GLY A 196 21.67 23.52 -2.40
N LYS A 197 22.40 23.16 -3.45
CA LYS A 197 23.80 22.72 -3.34
C LYS A 197 24.71 23.95 -3.46
N LYS A 198 25.41 24.30 -2.38
CA LYS A 198 26.44 25.38 -2.42
C LYS A 198 27.73 24.83 -3.03
N ARG A 199 28.69 25.71 -3.41
CA ARG A 199 30.01 25.32 -3.94
C ARG A 199 30.75 24.27 -3.07
N THR A 200 30.44 24.18 -1.78
CA THR A 200 31.02 23.23 -0.80
C THR A 200 30.45 21.81 -0.85
N LYS A 201 29.67 21.47 -1.90
CA LYS A 201 29.11 20.13 -2.15
C LYS A 201 28.17 19.56 -1.06
N THR A 202 27.77 20.36 -0.08
CA THR A 202 26.73 20.01 0.89
C THR A 202 25.38 20.60 0.49
N TRP A 203 24.30 19.84 0.72
CA TRP A 203 22.94 20.28 0.49
C TRP A 203 22.45 21.10 1.68
N HIS A 204 21.94 22.30 1.40
CA HIS A 204 21.42 23.20 2.43
C HIS A 204 19.94 23.45 2.19
N LYS A 205 19.16 23.39 3.28
CA LYS A 205 17.74 23.72 3.25
C LYS A 205 17.58 25.24 3.29
N GLY A 206 16.88 25.80 2.30
CA GLY A 206 16.62 27.22 2.19
C GLY A 206 15.22 27.50 1.66
N THR A 207 14.86 28.79 1.56
CA THR A 207 13.63 29.26 0.94
C THR A 207 14.01 29.95 -0.36
N LEU A 208 13.35 29.61 -1.48
CA LEU A 208 13.57 30.27 -2.77
C LEU A 208 13.05 31.71 -2.70
N ILE A 209 13.90 32.70 -2.92
CA ILE A 209 13.53 34.12 -2.77
C ILE A 209 13.33 34.83 -4.12
N ALA A 210 13.99 34.37 -5.19
CA ALA A 210 13.86 34.92 -6.53
C ALA A 210 14.44 33.93 -7.55
N ILE A 211 13.98 34.00 -8.80
CA ILE A 211 14.59 33.34 -9.97
C ILE A 211 15.02 34.47 -10.93
N GLN A 212 16.31 34.52 -11.26
CA GLN A 212 16.83 35.43 -12.27
C GLN A 212 17.27 34.61 -13.47
N THR A 213 16.65 34.87 -14.63
CA THR A 213 17.08 34.32 -15.91
C THR A 213 18.24 35.16 -16.44
N VAL A 214 19.39 34.55 -16.65
CA VAL A 214 20.48 35.17 -17.40
C VAL A 214 20.30 34.78 -18.88
N GLY A 215 20.20 35.79 -19.75
CA GLY A 215 20.17 35.65 -21.20
C GLY A 215 21.54 35.81 -21.81
#